data_AF-A0A1X7A609-F1
#
_entry.id   AF-A0A1X7A609-F1
#
_cell.length_a   1.000
_cell.length_b   1.000
_cell.length_c   1.000
_cell.angle_alpha   90.00
_cell.angle_beta   90.00
_cell.angle_gamma   90.00
#
_symmetry.space_group_name_H-M   'P 1'
#
loop_
_entity.id
_entity.type
_entity.pdbx_description
1 polymer ?
#
loop_
_entity_poly.entity_id
_entity_poly.type
_entity_poly.pdbx_seq_one_letter_code
_entity_poly.pdbx_strand_id
1 'polypeptide(L)'
;MSINAQPGDVTFTTPWNVFKPYFSYLLMFLGMGLISGSIVHAAQADMRQYALVLMAIGAVLFAFGSYLNEVLFKTGILGDSVLKYVSVSLLLALGIGMVSGAAQHFYDTPVFASYIAPIGIFVSSLAFAIRQGYVLHRRNWVFMIMLGVVFATVFHLALRSYASSLPVSVGHHGIAAATMHGDAHDDGHDHDHSAPDHGTAATTLGSAH
;
A
#
# COMPACT_ATOMS: atom_id res chain seq x y z
N MET A 1 25.68 29.49 -35.35
CA MET A 1 26.77 30.18 -34.63
C MET A 1 27.06 29.36 -33.38
N SER A 2 28.11 28.53 -33.43
CA SER A 2 28.47 27.62 -32.33
C SER A 2 29.30 28.40 -31.32
N ILE A 3 28.79 28.54 -30.09
CA ILE A 3 29.54 29.10 -28.97
C ILE A 3 30.38 27.96 -28.40
N ASN A 4 31.70 28.05 -28.58
CA ASN A 4 32.68 27.21 -27.92
C ASN A 4 32.52 27.34 -26.39
N ALA A 5 31.96 26.33 -25.74
CA ALA A 5 31.97 26.25 -24.28
C ALA A 5 33.42 26.03 -23.82
N GLN A 6 33.92 26.90 -22.93
CA GLN A 6 35.27 26.82 -22.39
C GLN A 6 35.36 25.72 -21.31
N PRO A 7 36.51 25.02 -21.16
CA PRO A 7 36.67 24.02 -20.11
C PRO A 7 36.73 24.72 -18.75
N GLY A 8 35.62 24.68 -18.00
CA GLY A 8 35.52 25.31 -16.67
C GLY A 8 34.19 26.01 -16.38
N ASP A 9 33.30 26.16 -17.36
CA ASP A 9 32.01 26.79 -17.14
C ASP A 9 31.09 25.91 -16.27
N VAL A 10 30.82 26.37 -15.04
CA VAL A 10 29.85 25.73 -14.15
C VAL A 10 28.45 26.05 -14.67
N THR A 11 27.83 25.10 -15.36
CA THR A 11 26.44 25.25 -15.81
C THR A 11 25.49 24.99 -14.64
N PHE A 12 24.88 26.04 -14.09
CA PHE A 12 23.87 25.91 -13.05
C PHE A 12 22.56 25.36 -13.63
N THR A 13 22.08 24.24 -13.10
CA THR A 13 20.75 23.72 -13.42
C THR A 13 19.67 24.60 -12.80
N THR A 14 18.69 25.01 -13.61
CA THR A 14 17.54 25.78 -13.10
C THR A 14 16.70 24.91 -12.14
N PRO A 15 16.12 25.50 -11.07
CA PRO A 15 15.29 24.74 -10.11
C PRO A 15 14.16 23.95 -10.80
N TRP A 16 13.61 24.51 -11.88
CA TRP A 16 12.55 23.89 -12.66
C TRP A 16 12.96 22.57 -13.32
N ASN A 17 14.21 22.48 -13.80
CA ASN A 17 14.74 21.26 -14.41
C ASN A 17 14.95 20.14 -13.39
N VAL A 18 15.07 20.47 -12.11
CA VAL A 18 15.11 19.50 -11.00
C VAL A 18 13.69 19.11 -10.58
N PHE A 19 12.79 20.10 -10.49
CA PHE A 19 11.42 19.89 -10.00
C PHE A 19 10.59 18.96 -10.89
N LYS A 20 10.65 19.12 -12.23
CA LYS A 20 9.85 18.31 -13.18
C LYS A 20 10.01 16.80 -12.98
N PRO A 21 11.21 16.21 -13.08
CA PRO A 21 11.37 14.77 -12.89
C PRO A 21 11.02 14.35 -11.47
N TYR A 22 11.39 15.15 -10.46
CA TYR A 22 11.01 14.88 -9.07
C TYR A 22 9.50 14.77 -8.88
N PHE A 23 8.73 15.72 -9.42
CA PHE A 23 7.27 15.72 -9.33
C PHE A 23 6.66 14.48 -9.99
N SER A 24 7.17 14.05 -11.14
CA SER A 24 6.71 12.79 -11.76
C SER A 24 7.02 11.56 -10.91
N TYR A 25 8.20 11.50 -10.29
CA TYR A 25 8.53 10.42 -9.36
C TYR A 25 7.62 10.46 -8.13
N LEU A 26 7.33 11.64 -7.58
CA LEU A 26 6.43 11.79 -6.45
C LEU A 26 5.03 11.24 -6.77
N LEU A 27 4.46 11.58 -7.93
CA LEU A 27 3.16 11.05 -8.37
C LEU A 27 3.19 9.52 -8.54
N MET A 28 4.25 8.98 -9.12
CA MET A 28 4.42 7.53 -9.27
C MET A 28 4.56 6.83 -7.91
N PHE A 29 5.38 7.35 -7.00
CA PHE A 29 5.56 6.76 -5.67
C PHE A 29 4.30 6.85 -4.82
N LEU A 30 3.63 8.01 -4.82
CA LEU A 30 2.36 8.18 -4.12
C LEU A 30 1.29 7.27 -4.70
N GLY A 31 1.17 7.19 -6.03
CA GLY A 31 0.23 6.31 -6.70
C GLY A 31 0.48 4.84 -6.39
N MET A 32 1.74 4.40 -6.42
CA MET A 32 2.14 3.03 -6.06
C MET A 32 1.86 2.72 -4.58
N GLY A 33 2.09 3.68 -3.68
CA GLY A 33 1.77 3.55 -2.25
C GLY A 33 0.27 3.38 -2.00
N LEU A 34 -0.57 4.17 -2.66
CA LEU A 34 -2.03 4.04 -2.59
C LEU A 34 -2.51 2.71 -3.14
N ILE A 35 -2.00 2.28 -4.30
CA ILE A 35 -2.29 0.96 -4.88
C ILE A 35 -1.95 -0.16 -3.87
N SER A 36 -0.74 -0.11 -3.30
CA SER A 36 -0.25 -1.09 -2.32
C SER A 36 -1.17 -1.20 -1.11
N GLY A 37 -1.47 -0.08 -0.45
CA GLY A 37 -2.33 -0.05 0.73
C GLY A 37 -3.75 -0.52 0.42
N SER A 38 -4.29 -0.12 -0.73
CA SER A 38 -5.63 -0.51 -1.16
C SER A 38 -5.80 -1.99 -1.43
N ILE A 39 -4.80 -2.68 -2.01
CA ILE A 39 -4.93 -4.10 -2.37
C ILE A 39 -5.26 -4.95 -1.14
N VAL A 40 -4.60 -4.69 -0.01
CA VAL A 40 -4.79 -5.50 1.20
C VAL A 40 -6.01 -5.09 2.00
N HIS A 41 -6.34 -3.79 2.06
CA HIS A 41 -7.58 -3.34 2.69
C HIS A 41 -8.82 -3.69 1.85
N ALA A 42 -8.68 -3.93 0.54
CA ALA A 42 -9.77 -4.43 -0.28
C ALA A 42 -10.22 -5.86 0.09
N ALA A 43 -9.36 -6.62 0.79
CA ALA A 43 -9.69 -7.94 1.33
C ALA A 43 -10.60 -7.85 2.58
N GLN A 44 -10.62 -6.69 3.25
CA GLN A 44 -11.41 -6.45 4.45
C GLN A 44 -12.78 -5.89 4.03
N ALA A 45 -13.87 -6.53 4.48
CA ALA A 45 -15.21 -6.24 3.97
C ALA A 45 -15.69 -4.81 4.31
N ASP A 46 -15.29 -4.30 5.47
CA ASP A 46 -15.57 -2.96 5.98
C ASP A 46 -14.78 -1.86 5.25
N MET A 47 -13.54 -2.15 4.85
CA MET A 47 -12.67 -1.18 4.17
C MET A 47 -12.77 -1.22 2.65
N ARG A 48 -13.39 -2.26 2.07
CA ARG A 48 -13.35 -2.57 0.64
C ARG A 48 -13.70 -1.39 -0.26
N GLN A 49 -14.76 -0.65 0.05
CA GLN A 49 -15.21 0.45 -0.81
C GLN A 49 -14.19 1.61 -0.83
N TYR A 50 -13.71 2.02 0.34
CA TYR A 50 -12.67 3.06 0.45
C TYR A 50 -11.36 2.61 -0.20
N ALA A 51 -10.97 1.36 0.00
CA ALA A 51 -9.78 0.77 -0.61
C ALA A 51 -9.85 0.82 -2.14
N LEU A 52 -10.98 0.44 -2.75
CA LEU A 52 -11.15 0.48 -4.21
C LEU A 52 -11.10 1.91 -4.76
N VAL A 53 -11.68 2.89 -4.06
CA VAL A 53 -11.60 4.31 -4.44
C VAL A 53 -10.16 4.81 -4.39
N LEU A 54 -9.44 4.54 -3.30
CA LEU A 54 -8.02 4.91 -3.16
C LEU A 54 -7.14 4.20 -4.19
N MET A 55 -7.49 2.97 -4.57
CA MET A 55 -6.79 2.24 -5.63
C MET A 55 -6.96 2.94 -6.97
N ALA A 56 -8.18 3.38 -7.28
CA ALA A 56 -8.47 4.11 -8.52
C ALA A 56 -7.72 5.45 -8.56
N ILE A 57 -7.71 6.20 -7.44
CA ILE A 57 -6.94 7.44 -7.31
C ILE A 57 -5.44 7.16 -7.50
N GLY A 58 -4.92 6.12 -6.84
CA GLY A 58 -3.53 5.70 -6.97
C GLY A 58 -3.15 5.30 -8.39
N ALA A 59 -4.02 4.57 -9.09
CA ALA A 59 -3.84 4.19 -10.47
C ALA A 59 -3.80 5.40 -11.42
N VAL A 60 -4.68 6.38 -11.21
CA VAL A 60 -4.69 7.63 -11.98
C VAL A 60 -3.42 8.44 -11.72
N LEU A 61 -3.01 8.62 -10.46
CA LEU A 61 -1.78 9.33 -10.10
C LEU A 61 -0.55 8.64 -10.69
N PHE A 62 -0.47 7.32 -10.58
CA PHE A 62 0.63 6.54 -11.14
C PHE A 62 0.68 6.65 -12.66
N ALA A 63 -0.46 6.48 -13.35
CA ALA A 63 -0.54 6.57 -14.79
C ALA A 63 -0.13 7.96 -15.30
N PHE A 64 -0.61 9.01 -14.63
CA PHE A 64 -0.26 10.39 -14.95
C PHE A 64 1.22 10.68 -14.70
N GLY A 65 1.77 10.29 -13.54
CA GLY A 65 3.19 10.42 -13.24
C GLY A 65 4.08 9.65 -14.21
N SER A 66 3.69 8.43 -14.58
CA SER A 66 4.38 7.60 -15.57
C SER A 66 4.36 8.24 -16.96
N TYR A 67 3.24 8.84 -17.36
CA TYR A 67 3.12 9.58 -18.61
C TYR A 67 4.06 10.80 -18.63
N LEU A 68 4.06 11.62 -17.58
CA LEU A 68 4.97 12.77 -17.47
C LEU A 68 6.44 12.33 -17.56
N ASN A 69 6.82 11.32 -16.78
CA ASN A 69 8.20 10.84 -16.69
C ASN A 69 8.72 10.30 -18.02
N GLU A 70 7.93 9.49 -18.72
CA GLU A 70 8.39 8.82 -19.94
C GLU A 70 8.19 9.67 -21.19
N VAL A 71 6.96 10.18 -21.39
CA VAL A 71 6.59 10.89 -22.62
C VAL A 71 7.16 12.29 -22.63
N LEU A 72 6.98 13.06 -21.56
CA LEU A 72 7.37 14.47 -21.57
C LEU A 72 8.84 14.67 -21.24
N PHE A 73 9.43 13.82 -20.39
CA PHE A 73 10.76 14.09 -19.84
C PHE A 73 11.89 13.19 -20.36
N LYS A 74 11.61 12.02 -20.95
CA LYS A 74 12.65 11.06 -21.34
C LYS A 74 12.69 10.71 -22.81
N THR A 75 11.62 10.14 -23.36
CA THR A 75 11.68 9.45 -24.66
C THR A 75 10.80 10.07 -25.73
N GLY A 76 9.80 10.89 -25.38
CA GLY A 76 8.93 11.53 -26.38
C GLY A 76 8.10 10.56 -27.20
N ILE A 77 7.89 9.32 -26.72
CA ILE A 77 7.06 8.30 -27.40
C ILE A 77 5.67 8.85 -27.73
N LEU A 78 5.16 8.61 -28.95
CA LEU A 78 3.87 9.13 -29.43
C LEU A 78 2.84 8.03 -29.67
N GLY A 79 1.56 8.40 -29.58
CA GLY A 79 0.40 7.58 -30.00
C GLY A 79 0.19 6.31 -29.17
N ASP A 80 -0.18 5.22 -29.85
CA ASP A 80 -0.58 3.94 -29.23
C ASP A 80 0.50 3.31 -28.33
N SER A 81 1.77 3.64 -28.57
CA SER A 81 2.89 3.19 -27.74
C SER A 81 2.85 3.75 -26.33
N VAL A 82 2.26 4.94 -26.15
CA VAL A 82 2.07 5.58 -24.83
C VAL A 82 1.08 4.80 -24.00
N LEU A 83 -0.09 4.46 -24.56
CA LEU A 83 -1.12 3.73 -23.83
C LEU A 83 -0.58 2.36 -23.39
N LYS A 84 0.08 1.62 -24.29
CA LYS A 84 0.74 0.36 -23.96
C LYS A 84 1.77 0.54 -22.83
N TYR A 85 2.63 1.55 -22.93
CA TYR A 85 3.66 1.79 -21.92
C TYR A 85 3.06 2.10 -20.54
N VAL A 86 2.07 3.00 -20.48
CA VAL A 86 1.41 3.40 -19.24
C VAL A 86 0.65 2.23 -18.64
N SER A 87 -0.10 1.46 -19.44
CA SER A 87 -0.83 0.28 -18.96
C SER A 87 0.12 -0.80 -18.43
N VAL A 88 1.24 -1.07 -19.10
CA VAL A 88 2.24 -2.04 -18.62
C VAL A 88 2.94 -1.53 -17.36
N SER A 89 3.23 -0.22 -17.28
CA SER A 89 3.80 0.39 -16.08
C SER A 89 2.84 0.31 -14.89
N LEU A 90 1.55 0.52 -15.12
CA LEU A 90 0.52 0.37 -14.09
C LEU A 90 0.38 -1.10 -13.64
N LEU A 91 0.42 -2.05 -14.58
CA LEU A 91 0.43 -3.48 -14.25
C LEU A 91 1.66 -3.86 -13.40
N LEU A 92 2.82 -3.30 -13.73
CA LEU A 92 4.04 -3.46 -12.93
C LEU A 92 3.84 -2.88 -11.51
N ALA A 93 3.26 -1.68 -11.40
CA ALA A 93 3.00 -1.05 -10.11
C ALA A 93 1.96 -1.80 -9.26
N LEU A 94 0.91 -2.36 -9.89
CA LEU A 94 -0.03 -3.26 -9.24
C LEU A 94 0.69 -4.50 -8.69
N GLY A 95 1.54 -5.13 -9.50
CA GLY A 95 2.33 -6.28 -9.07
C GLY A 95 3.25 -5.98 -7.89
N ILE A 96 3.97 -4.86 -7.93
CA ILE A 96 4.83 -4.41 -6.82
C ILE A 96 3.97 -4.08 -5.59
N GLY A 97 2.84 -3.38 -5.77
CA GLY A 97 1.91 -3.04 -4.69
C GLY A 97 1.31 -4.27 -4.02
N MET A 98 1.03 -5.34 -4.76
CA MET A 98 0.63 -6.63 -4.19
C MET A 98 1.71 -7.18 -3.25
N VAL A 99 2.98 -7.13 -3.66
CA VAL A 99 4.10 -7.63 -2.84
C VAL A 99 4.29 -6.79 -1.59
N SER A 100 4.36 -5.47 -1.71
CA SER A 100 4.56 -4.59 -0.56
C SER A 100 3.39 -4.60 0.41
N GLY A 101 2.14 -4.56 -0.10
CA GLY A 101 0.94 -4.63 0.73
C GLY A 101 0.83 -5.96 1.47
N ALA A 102 1.09 -7.08 0.79
CA ALA A 102 1.10 -8.41 1.42
C ALA A 102 2.21 -8.54 2.47
N ALA A 103 3.39 -7.94 2.26
CA ALA A 103 4.47 -7.96 3.23
C ALA A 103 4.15 -7.13 4.48
N GLN A 104 3.59 -5.93 4.30
CA GLN A 104 3.26 -5.01 5.40
C GLN A 104 2.14 -5.54 6.29
N HIS A 105 1.12 -6.14 5.68
CA HIS A 105 -0.08 -6.62 6.37
C HIS A 105 -0.12 -8.16 6.46
N PHE A 106 1.05 -8.81 6.39
CA PHE A 106 1.14 -10.26 6.44
C PHE A 106 0.49 -10.81 7.72
N TYR A 107 0.77 -10.19 8.87
CA TYR A 107 0.24 -10.66 10.15
C TYR A 107 -1.24 -10.34 10.36
N ASP A 108 -1.79 -9.36 9.65
CA ASP A 108 -3.21 -9.01 9.72
C ASP A 108 -4.06 -10.00 8.90
N THR A 109 -3.56 -10.37 7.72
CA THR A 109 -4.28 -11.23 6.77
C THR A 109 -3.36 -12.30 6.15
N PRO A 110 -2.79 -13.21 6.96
CA PRO A 110 -1.70 -14.10 6.52
C PRO A 110 -2.13 -15.06 5.41
N VAL A 111 -3.38 -15.50 5.43
CA VAL A 111 -3.96 -16.31 4.34
C VAL A 111 -4.02 -15.51 3.04
N PHE A 112 -4.52 -14.28 3.07
CA PHE A 112 -4.61 -13.42 1.89
C PHE A 112 -3.22 -13.08 1.34
N ALA A 113 -2.32 -12.64 2.21
CA ALA A 113 -0.94 -12.30 1.86
C ALA A 113 -0.19 -13.49 1.25
N SER A 114 -0.46 -14.72 1.71
CA SER A 114 0.22 -15.93 1.22
C SER A 114 0.05 -16.19 -0.27
N TYR A 115 -1.06 -15.78 -0.91
CA TYR A 115 -1.22 -15.93 -2.36
C TYR A 115 -1.05 -14.61 -3.12
N ILE A 116 -1.32 -13.47 -2.49
CA ILE A 116 -1.16 -12.16 -3.15
C ILE A 116 0.31 -11.82 -3.40
N ALA A 117 1.20 -12.08 -2.44
CA ALA A 117 2.63 -11.84 -2.63
C ALA A 117 3.22 -12.60 -3.85
N PRO A 118 3.04 -13.93 -4.00
CA PRO A 118 3.55 -14.65 -5.16
C PRO A 118 2.89 -14.24 -6.48
N ILE A 119 1.58 -13.95 -6.48
CA ILE A 119 0.90 -13.41 -7.67
C ILE A 119 1.51 -12.05 -8.06
N GLY A 120 1.77 -11.19 -7.07
CA GLY A 120 2.44 -9.91 -7.23
C GLY A 120 3.79 -10.02 -7.91
N ILE A 121 4.66 -10.92 -7.42
CA ILE A 121 5.97 -11.19 -8.01
C ILE A 121 5.84 -11.69 -9.44
N PHE A 122 4.94 -12.64 -9.68
CA PHE A 122 4.72 -13.18 -11.01
C PHE A 122 4.26 -12.09 -12.00
N VAL A 123 3.17 -11.40 -11.69
CA VAL A 123 2.60 -10.34 -12.55
C VAL A 123 3.61 -9.20 -12.78
N SER A 124 4.30 -8.74 -11.73
CA SER A 124 5.31 -7.69 -11.86
C SER A 124 6.50 -8.13 -12.71
N SER A 125 6.95 -9.38 -12.62
CA SER A 125 8.04 -9.89 -13.46
C SER A 125 7.70 -9.89 -14.96
N LEU A 126 6.46 -10.28 -15.30
CA LEU A 126 5.96 -10.27 -16.68
C LEU A 126 5.82 -8.84 -17.18
N ALA A 127 5.21 -7.97 -16.40
CA ALA A 127 5.06 -6.56 -16.73
C ALA A 127 6.42 -5.88 -16.89
N PHE A 128 7.40 -6.20 -16.04
CA PHE A 128 8.77 -5.72 -16.14
C PHE A 128 9.41 -6.15 -17.46
N ALA A 129 9.32 -7.43 -17.82
CA ALA A 129 9.89 -7.94 -19.06
C ALA A 129 9.32 -7.23 -20.30
N ILE A 130 8.01 -7.00 -20.31
CA ILE A 130 7.31 -6.26 -21.38
C ILE A 130 7.74 -4.79 -21.39
N ARG A 131 7.81 -4.15 -20.21
CA ARG A 131 8.13 -2.72 -20.07
C ARG A 131 9.54 -2.39 -20.55
N GLN A 132 10.50 -3.29 -20.31
CA GLN A 132 11.88 -3.13 -20.75
C GLN A 132 12.10 -3.46 -22.23
N GLY A 133 11.06 -3.95 -22.93
CA GLY A 133 11.16 -4.28 -24.34
C GLY A 133 12.03 -5.49 -24.65
N TYR A 134 12.19 -6.45 -23.72
CA TYR A 134 12.96 -7.66 -23.98
C TYR A 134 12.34 -8.48 -25.12
N VAL A 135 13.10 -8.68 -26.19
CA VAL A 135 12.70 -9.52 -27.33
C VAL A 135 13.10 -10.95 -27.04
N LEU A 136 12.17 -11.73 -26.49
CA LEU A 136 12.37 -13.15 -26.19
C LEU A 136 11.70 -14.03 -27.24
N HIS A 137 12.38 -15.13 -27.58
CA HIS A 137 11.77 -16.18 -28.38
C HIS A 137 10.57 -16.81 -27.65
N ARG A 138 9.56 -17.29 -28.39
CA ARG A 138 8.32 -17.86 -27.81
C ARG A 138 8.58 -18.95 -26.78
N ARG A 139 9.58 -19.81 -27.02
CA ARG A 139 10.02 -20.86 -26.08
C ARG A 139 10.49 -20.29 -24.74
N ASN A 140 11.22 -19.18 -24.75
CA ASN A 140 11.73 -18.54 -23.54
C ASN A 140 10.60 -17.85 -22.76
N TRP A 141 9.62 -17.26 -23.45
CA TRP A 141 8.39 -16.76 -22.82
C TRP A 141 7.63 -17.87 -22.11
N VAL A 142 7.40 -19.00 -22.78
CA VAL A 142 6.71 -20.16 -22.19
C VAL A 142 7.50 -20.70 -21.00
N PHE A 143 8.81 -20.84 -21.13
CA PHE A 143 9.67 -21.30 -20.04
C PHE A 143 9.61 -20.37 -18.82
N MET A 144 9.70 -19.06 -19.04
CA MET A 144 9.61 -18.05 -17.98
C MET A 144 8.23 -18.06 -17.29
N ILE A 145 7.15 -18.18 -18.05
CA ILE A 145 5.79 -18.29 -17.51
C ILE A 145 5.66 -19.57 -16.67
N MET A 146 6.10 -20.71 -17.19
CA MET A 146 6.06 -21.99 -16.47
C MET A 146 6.87 -21.92 -15.17
N LEU A 147 8.10 -21.42 -15.24
CA LEU A 147 8.96 -21.28 -14.07
C LEU A 147 8.38 -20.28 -13.06
N GLY A 148 7.80 -19.19 -13.53
CA GLY A 148 7.12 -18.19 -12.70
C GLY A 148 5.90 -18.77 -11.98
N VAL A 149 5.11 -19.61 -12.65
CA VAL A 149 3.97 -20.32 -12.04
C VAL A 149 4.47 -21.30 -10.98
N VAL A 150 5.48 -22.13 -11.30
CA VAL A 150 6.07 -23.07 -10.33
C VAL A 150 6.59 -22.32 -9.11
N PHE A 151 7.33 -21.22 -9.32
CA PHE A 151 7.82 -20.36 -8.26
C PHE A 151 6.67 -19.80 -7.41
N ALA A 152 5.63 -19.24 -8.04
CA ALA A 152 4.49 -18.67 -7.33
C ALA A 152 3.75 -19.73 -6.50
N THR A 153 3.59 -20.95 -7.02
CA THR A 153 2.99 -22.07 -6.29
C THR A 153 3.84 -22.49 -5.10
N VAL A 154 5.14 -22.72 -5.29
CA VAL A 154 6.04 -23.14 -4.20
C VAL A 154 6.10 -22.05 -3.12
N PHE A 155 6.22 -20.79 -3.51
CA PHE A 155 6.26 -19.68 -2.58
C PHE A 155 4.94 -19.50 -1.82
N HIS A 156 3.81 -19.65 -2.51
CA HIS A 156 2.49 -19.67 -1.87
C HIS A 156 2.39 -20.77 -0.82
N LEU A 157 2.79 -22.00 -1.15
CA LEU A 157 2.73 -23.14 -0.22
C LEU A 157 3.62 -22.92 1.00
N ALA A 158 4.81 -22.35 0.81
CA ALA A 158 5.72 -22.00 1.91
C ALA A 158 5.09 -20.93 2.82
N LEU A 159 4.57 -19.84 2.25
CA LEU A 159 3.89 -18.79 3.02
C LEU A 159 2.62 -19.29 3.70
N ARG A 160 1.87 -20.19 3.06
CA ARG A 160 0.66 -20.79 3.62
C ARG A 160 0.98 -21.69 4.80
N SER A 161 2.04 -22.49 4.70
CA SER A 161 2.54 -23.32 5.80
C SER A 161 2.98 -22.44 6.99
N TYR A 162 3.73 -21.37 6.73
CA TYR A 162 4.09 -20.40 7.77
C TYR A 162 2.86 -19.70 8.38
N ALA A 163 1.93 -19.23 7.54
CA ALA A 163 0.68 -18.60 7.97
C ALA A 163 -0.14 -19.50 8.90
N SER A 164 -0.19 -20.81 8.62
CA SER A 164 -0.89 -21.77 9.48
C SER A 164 -0.22 -22.03 10.84
N SER A 165 1.04 -21.64 10.99
CA SER A 165 1.77 -21.73 12.26
C SER A 165 1.59 -20.50 13.16
N LEU A 166 1.02 -19.42 12.64
CA LEU A 166 0.79 -18.21 13.42
C LEU A 166 -0.39 -18.41 14.38
N PRO A 167 -0.28 -17.94 15.63
CA PRO A 167 -1.41 -17.96 16.55
C PRO A 167 -2.53 -17.10 15.94
N VAL A 168 -3.77 -17.61 15.98
CA VAL A 168 -4.95 -16.85 15.55
C VAL A 168 -5.04 -15.62 16.45
N SER A 169 -4.67 -14.44 15.95
CA SER A 169 -4.84 -13.21 16.70
C SER A 169 -6.34 -12.92 16.77
N VAL A 170 -6.90 -13.02 17.98
CA VAL A 170 -8.21 -12.47 18.27
C VAL A 170 -8.01 -10.96 18.21
N GLY A 171 -8.57 -10.32 17.16
CA GLY A 171 -8.20 -8.97 16.75
C GLY A 171 -8.26 -7.92 17.86
N HIS A 172 -7.24 -7.07 17.93
CA HIS A 172 -7.30 -5.78 18.61
C HIS A 172 -7.98 -4.77 17.68
N HIS A 173 -9.31 -4.81 17.60
CA HIS A 173 -10.08 -3.71 17.03
C HIS A 173 -10.61 -2.81 18.16
N GLY A 174 -9.96 -1.64 18.31
CA GLY A 174 -10.60 -0.36 18.64
C GLY A 174 -10.76 0.02 20.11
N ILE A 175 -10.00 1.04 20.55
CA ILE A 175 -10.54 2.29 21.13
C ILE A 175 -9.56 3.42 20.81
N ALA A 176 -9.84 4.24 19.78
CA ALA A 176 -9.32 5.61 19.66
C ALA A 176 -10.05 6.40 18.55
N ALA A 177 -11.39 6.29 18.48
CA ALA A 177 -12.19 7.14 17.58
C ALA A 177 -13.67 7.14 17.99
N ALA A 178 -13.99 7.39 19.27
CA ALA A 178 -15.37 7.64 19.70
C ALA A 178 -15.44 8.29 21.10
N THR A 179 -14.79 9.43 21.30
CA THR A 179 -15.12 10.35 22.42
C THR A 179 -15.04 11.79 21.93
N MET A 180 -15.93 12.13 21.00
CA MET A 180 -16.41 13.50 20.77
C MET A 180 -17.90 13.41 20.48
N HIS A 181 -18.70 13.17 21.52
CA HIS A 181 -20.12 13.49 21.51
C HIS A 181 -20.60 13.78 22.93
N GLY A 182 -20.73 15.08 23.22
CA GLY A 182 -21.85 15.65 23.97
C GLY A 182 -21.94 15.38 25.47
N ASP A 183 -21.13 16.07 26.28
CA ASP A 183 -21.54 16.44 27.64
C ASP A 183 -22.23 17.81 27.59
N ALA A 184 -23.55 17.77 27.45
CA ALA A 184 -24.44 18.86 27.84
C ALA A 184 -25.38 18.30 28.91
N HIS A 185 -25.02 18.58 30.17
CA HIS A 185 -25.86 18.43 31.34
C HIS A 185 -27.06 19.38 31.24
N ASP A 186 -28.28 18.86 31.28
CA ASP A 186 -29.36 19.46 32.06
C ASP A 186 -30.54 18.49 32.25
N ASP A 187 -31.30 18.77 33.31
CA ASP A 187 -32.63 18.28 33.68
C ASP A 187 -32.74 16.99 34.48
N GLY A 188 -33.02 17.23 35.76
CA GLY A 188 -33.27 16.23 36.78
C GLY A 188 -34.60 15.52 36.67
N HIS A 189 -34.71 14.44 37.42
CA HIS A 189 -35.90 14.15 38.18
C HIS A 189 -35.56 13.28 39.39
N ASP A 190 -36.07 13.73 40.53
CA ASP A 190 -36.15 13.07 41.81
C ASP A 190 -36.67 11.63 41.67
N HIS A 191 -36.24 10.73 42.57
CA HIS A 191 -37.16 9.92 43.38
C HIS A 191 -36.39 9.28 44.55
N ASP A 192 -36.70 9.84 45.72
CA ASP A 192 -36.62 9.30 47.08
C ASP A 192 -36.83 7.78 47.16
N HIS A 193 -35.99 7.07 47.91
CA HIS A 193 -36.39 5.91 48.73
C HIS A 193 -35.29 5.56 49.76
N SER A 194 -35.55 6.01 51.00
CA SER A 194 -35.54 5.18 52.22
C SER A 194 -34.22 4.51 52.68
N ALA A 195 -33.58 5.13 53.68
CA ALA A 195 -32.76 4.42 54.67
C ALA A 195 -33.67 3.73 55.72
N PRO A 196 -33.25 2.59 56.29
CA PRO A 196 -32.82 2.68 57.69
C PRO A 196 -31.66 1.72 58.08
N ASP A 197 -30.78 2.31 58.89
CA ASP A 197 -30.23 1.80 60.15
C ASP A 197 -29.12 0.73 60.24
N HIS A 198 -28.24 1.05 61.19
CA HIS A 198 -27.31 0.22 61.97
C HIS A 198 -26.01 -0.31 61.37
N GLY A 199 -24.90 0.09 62.00
CA GLY A 199 -23.69 -0.76 62.03
C GLY A 199 -22.34 -0.07 62.26
N THR A 200 -22.11 0.44 63.47
CA THR A 200 -20.80 0.45 64.17
C THR A 200 -19.54 0.88 63.42
N ALA A 201 -19.06 2.09 63.74
CA ALA A 201 -17.66 2.45 63.63
C ALA A 201 -16.87 1.87 64.81
N ALA A 202 -15.83 1.07 64.52
CA ALA A 202 -14.72 0.83 65.43
C ALA A 202 -13.44 0.56 64.62
N THR A 203 -12.67 1.64 64.48
CA THR A 203 -11.25 1.76 64.19
C THR A 203 -10.38 0.65 64.78
N THR A 204 -9.47 0.06 63.99
CA THR A 204 -8.06 -0.13 64.38
C THR A 204 -7.19 -0.28 63.14
N LEU A 205 -6.32 0.70 62.93
CA LEU A 205 -5.17 0.63 62.04
C LEU A 205 -4.16 -0.40 62.56
N GLY A 206 -3.52 -1.10 61.64
CA GLY A 206 -2.32 -1.88 61.92
C GLY A 206 -1.11 -0.99 62.20
N SER A 207 -0.18 -1.53 62.99
CA SER A 207 1.22 -1.14 62.97
C SER A 207 2.11 -2.36 63.20
N ALA A 208 3.07 -2.49 62.30
CA ALA A 208 4.29 -3.31 62.28
C ALA A 208 4.77 -3.92 63.61
N HIS A 209 5.12 -5.21 63.57
CA HIS A 209 6.49 -5.73 63.71
C HIS A 209 6.58 -7.19 63.26
#